data_AF-A0A9E4S1P9-F1
#
_entry.id   AF-A0A9E4S1P9-F1
#
_cell.length_a   1.000
_cell.length_b   1.000
_cell.length_c   1.000
_cell.angle_alpha   90.00
_cell.angle_beta   90.00
_cell.angle_gamma   90.00
#
_symmetry.space_group_name_H-M   'P 1'
#
loop_
_entity.id
_entity.type
_entity.pdbx_description
1 polymer ?
#
loop_
_entity_poly.entity_id
_entity_poly.type
_entity_poly.pdbx_seq_one_letter_code
_entity_poly.pdbx_strand_id
1 'polypeptide(L)' 'MNLDSQLLIRPTAGSGEYTRVTPEQAGWELLNFGARRMAAGELWEFETGENEFGIVLLGGT' A
#
# COMPACT_ATOMS: atom_id res chain seq x y z
N MET A 1 -10.11 23.49 4.35
CA MET A 1 -9.59 22.13 4.63
C MET A 1 -8.07 22.25 4.62
N ASN A 2 -7.41 22.06 5.78
CA ASN A 2 -5.96 22.18 5.87
C ASN A 2 -5.35 20.94 5.19
N LEU A 3 -4.52 21.15 4.17
CA LEU A 3 -3.90 20.07 3.38
C LEU A 3 -2.55 19.62 3.96
N ASP A 4 -2.08 20.26 5.05
CA ASP A 4 -0.77 20.07 5.68
C ASP A 4 -0.79 19.07 6.84
N SER A 5 -1.72 18.11 6.81
CA SER A 5 -1.74 17.03 7.81
C SER A 5 -0.63 16.03 7.53
N GLN A 6 0.26 15.82 8.50
CA GLN A 6 1.30 14.78 8.45
C GLN A 6 0.72 13.35 8.42
N LEU A 7 -0.59 13.19 8.66
CA LEU A 7 -1.29 11.91 8.60
C LEU A 7 -1.84 11.60 7.20
N LEU A 8 -1.80 12.56 6.26
CA LEU A 8 -2.36 12.38 4.92
C LEU A 8 -1.28 11.91 3.95
N ILE A 9 -1.35 10.64 3.56
CA ILE A 9 -0.56 10.11 2.43
C ILE A 9 -1.44 10.15 1.18
N ARG A 10 -0.98 10.89 0.17
CA ARG A 10 -1.68 10.99 -1.11
C ARG A 10 -1.22 9.84 -2.02
N PRO A 11 -2.15 9.18 -2.72
CA PRO A 11 -1.78 8.13 -3.65
C PRO A 11 -0.97 8.70 -4.82
N THR A 12 0.00 7.94 -5.29
CA THR A 12 0.70 8.23 -6.54
C THR A 12 -0.18 7.82 -7.73
N ALA A 13 -0.07 8.55 -8.84
CA ALA A 13 -0.81 8.18 -10.05
C ALA A 13 -0.08 7.04 -10.78
N GLY A 14 -0.83 6.04 -11.28
CA GLY A 14 -0.28 4.97 -12.12
C GLY A 14 -0.85 3.57 -11.86
N SER A 15 -0.18 2.57 -12.44
CA SER A 15 -0.36 1.14 -12.16
C SER A 15 0.63 0.67 -11.09
N GLY A 16 0.36 -0.46 -10.44
CA GLY A 16 1.21 -0.97 -9.36
C GLY A 16 0.83 -0.41 -7.98
N GLU A 17 1.76 -0.44 -7.03
CA GLU A 17 1.55 0.07 -5.67
C GLU A 17 1.43 1.59 -5.68
N TYR A 18 0.21 2.08 -5.48
CA TYR A 18 -0.11 3.50 -5.52
C TYR A 18 -0.20 4.14 -4.13
N THR A 19 -0.19 3.31 -3.08
CA THR A 19 -0.06 3.75 -1.68
C THR A 19 0.82 2.76 -0.95
N ARG A 20 1.79 3.27 -0.19
CA ARG A 20 2.63 2.49 0.71
C ARG A 20 2.80 3.25 2.02
N VAL A 21 2.62 2.55 3.12
CA VAL A 21 2.84 3.04 4.49
C VAL A 21 3.67 2.00 5.22
N THR A 22 4.82 2.41 5.74
CA THR A 22 5.68 1.58 6.60
C THR A 22 5.67 2.07 8.05
N PRO A 23 6.05 1.23 9.03
CA PRO A 23 6.25 1.64 10.41
C PRO A 23 7.10 2.91 10.56
N GLU A 24 8.21 2.99 9.82
CA GLU A 24 9.14 4.13 9.87
C GLU A 24 8.49 5.43 9.40
N GLN A 25 7.59 5.34 8.41
CA GLN A 25 6.84 6.50 7.90
C GLN A 25 5.70 6.90 8.83
N ALA A 26 5.01 5.92 9.43
CA ALA A 26 3.82 6.14 10.23
C ALA A 26 4.13 6.47 11.70
N GLY A 27 5.34 6.17 12.18
CA GLY A 27 5.72 6.35 13.58
C GLY A 27 5.07 5.34 14.53
N TRP A 28 4.54 4.23 14.02
CA TRP A 28 4.08 3.09 14.81
C TRP A 28 5.03 1.90 14.63
N GLU A 29 4.79 0.79 15.33
CA GLU A 29 5.77 -0.31 15.40
C GLU A 29 5.50 -1.47 14.44
N LEU A 30 4.25 -1.81 14.14
CA LEU A 30 3.92 -3.16 13.65
C LEU A 30 3.40 -3.23 12.21
N LEU A 31 2.61 -2.24 11.77
CA LEU A 31 1.81 -2.42 10.56
C LEU A 31 2.47 -1.83 9.31
N ASN A 32 2.46 -2.62 8.24
CA ASN A 32 2.65 -2.13 6.88
C ASN A 32 1.29 -2.09 6.19
N PHE A 33 1.09 -1.11 5.31
CA PHE A 33 -0.08 -1.05 4.44
C PHE A 33 0.33 -0.69 3.02
N GLY A 34 -0.17 -1.48 2.07
CA GLY A 34 0.04 -1.25 0.64
C GLY A 34 -1.27 -1.39 -0.10
N ALA A 35 -1.50 -0.52 -1.08
CA ALA A 35 -2.59 -0.65 -2.03
C ALA A 35 -2.03 -0.60 -3.44
N ARG A 36 -2.41 -1.58 -4.26
CA ARG A 36 -1.94 -1.69 -5.63
C ARG A 36 -3.06 -1.90 -6.63
N ARG A 37 -2.90 -1.35 -7.82
CA ARG A 37 -3.75 -1.60 -8.98
C ARG A 37 -3.06 -2.59 -9.90
N MET A 38 -3.76 -3.67 -10.24
CA MET A 38 -3.27 -4.70 -11.16
C MET A 38 -4.00 -4.64 -12.50
N ALA A 39 -3.28 -4.88 -13.58
CA ALA A 39 -3.87 -5.19 -14.88
C ALA A 39 -4.29 -6.67 -14.96
N ALA A 40 -5.23 -6.99 -15.85
CA ALA A 40 -5.63 -8.37 -16.09
C ALA A 40 -4.43 -9.19 -16.61
N GLY A 41 -4.18 -10.34 -15.98
CA GLY A 41 -3.04 -11.22 -16.32
C GLY A 41 -1.70 -10.74 -15.77
N GLU A 42 -1.63 -9.63 -15.04
CA GLU A 42 -0.41 -9.18 -14.39
C GLU A 42 -0.03 -10.16 -13.26
N LEU A 43 1.21 -10.65 -13.29
CA LEU A 43 1.80 -11.39 -12.18
C LEU A 43 2.49 -10.41 -11.24
N TRP A 44 2.33 -10.62 -9.94
CA TRP A 44 3.07 -9.90 -8.92
C TRP A 44 3.69 -10.89 -7.95
N GLU A 45 4.99 -10.73 -7.78
CA GLU A 45 5.81 -11.50 -6.86
C GLU A 45 6.38 -10.54 -5.82
N PHE A 46 6.41 -10.97 -4.57
CA PHE A 46 6.91 -10.16 -3.46
C PHE A 46 7.45 -11.05 -2.35
N GLU A 47 8.58 -10.65 -1.77
CA GLU A 47 9.21 -11.33 -0.64
C GLU A 47 8.71 -10.73 0.68
N THR A 48 8.06 -11.55 1.51
CA THR A 48 7.43 -11.09 2.75
C THR A 48 8.42 -10.92 3.89
N GLY A 49 9.60 -11.54 3.77
CA GLY A 49 10.58 -11.65 4.85
C GLY A 49 9.96 -12.23 6.10
N GLU A 50 10.22 -11.60 7.25
CA GLU A 50 9.69 -11.99 8.57
C GLU A 50 8.22 -11.60 8.80
N ASN A 51 7.54 -11.04 7.79
CA ASN A 51 6.16 -10.54 7.92
C ASN A 51 5.16 -11.45 7.19
N GLU A 52 3.91 -11.37 7.60
CA GLU A 52 2.77 -11.97 6.90
C GLU A 52 2.01 -10.94 6.04
N PHE A 53 1.31 -11.42 5.00
CA PHE A 53 0.41 -10.60 4.22
C PHE A 53 -1.06 -10.93 4.52
N GLY A 54 -1.85 -9.89 4.76
CA GLY A 54 -3.29 -9.92 4.55
C GLY A 54 -3.62 -9.36 3.17
N ILE A 55 -4.03 -10.21 2.23
CA ILE A 55 -4.48 -9.75 0.90
C ILE A 55 -5.99 -9.52 0.93
N VAL A 56 -6.39 -8.28 0.69
CA VAL A 56 -7.80 -7.88 0.59
C VAL A 56 -8.11 -7.46 -0.84
N LEU A 57 -9.08 -8.13 -1.46
CA LEU A 57 -9.59 -7.72 -2.77
C LEU A 57 -10.53 -6.53 -2.59
N LEU A 58 -10.03 -5.33 -2.90
CA LEU A 58 -10.81 -4.09 -2.81
C LEU A 58 -11.80 -3.91 -3.98
N GLY A 59 -11.54 -4.59 -5.10
CA GLY A 59 -12.34 -4.53 -6.33
C GLY A 59 -11.61 -5.22 -7.48
N GLY A 60 -12.30 -5.38 -8.61
CA GLY A 60 -11.86 -6.18 -9.74
C GLY A 60 -13.03 -6.98 -10.32
N THR A 61 -12.78 -7.71 -11.40
CA THR A 61 -13.77 -8.51 -12.12
C THR A 61 -13.18 -9.84 -12.53
#